data_AF-A0A918QND2-F1
#
_entry.id   AF-A0A918QND2-F1
#
_cell.length_a   1.000
_cell.length_b   1.000
_cell.length_c   1.000
_cell.angle_alpha   90.00
_cell.angle_beta   90.00
_cell.angle_gamma   90.00
#
_symmetry.space_group_name_H-M   'P 1'
#
loop_
_entity.id
_entity.type
_entity.pdbx_description
1 polymer ?
#
loop_
_entity_poly.entity_id
_entity_poly.type
_entity_poly.pdbx_seq_one_letter_code
_entity_poly.pdbx_strand_id
1 'polypeptide(L)' 'MDGRVLPVLLGPTGHPPKWYEIPVPAPDGGPPTVLLYERVPSGYSKRLGLQKGWKYDFRPDGTKPRPRWPWTKAPRA' A
#
# COMPACT_ATOMS: atom_id res chain seq x y z
N MET A 1 1.79 -15.93 -5.80
CA MET A 1 2.99 -15.21 -5.31
C MET A 1 4.11 -16.23 -5.20
N ASP A 2 5.07 -16.21 -6.12
CA ASP A 2 6.08 -17.26 -6.32
C ASP A 2 7.16 -17.37 -5.20
N GLY A 3 6.85 -17.00 -3.96
CA GLY A 3 7.81 -17.01 -2.84
C GLY A 3 8.97 -16.01 -2.96
N ARG A 4 8.92 -15.11 -3.96
CA ARG A 4 9.95 -14.09 -4.20
C ARG A 4 9.88 -12.98 -3.15
N VAL A 5 11.03 -12.66 -2.56
CA VAL A 5 11.22 -11.50 -1.69
C VAL A 5 11.58 -10.31 -2.57
N LEU A 6 10.80 -9.23 -2.50
CA LEU A 6 11.09 -8.02 -3.26
C LEU A 6 11.70 -6.99 -2.30
N PRO A 7 12.95 -6.55 -2.54
CA PRO A 7 13.62 -5.61 -1.65
C PRO A 7 12.88 -4.26 -1.69
N VAL A 8 12.39 -3.83 -0.52
CA VAL A 8 11.65 -2.59 -0.39
C VAL A 8 12.62 -1.47 -0.04
N LEU A 9 12.65 -0.42 -0.85
CA LEU A 9 13.35 0.82 -0.50
C LEU A 9 12.70 1.44 0.74
N LEU A 10 13.43 1.44 1.84
CA LEU A 10 13.03 2.13 3.06
C LEU A 10 13.37 3.62 2.91
N GLY A 11 12.44 4.49 3.31
CA GLY A 11 12.69 5.93 3.32
C GLY A 11 13.72 6.33 4.38
N PRO A 12 14.06 7.62 4.48
CA PRO A 12 15.04 8.13 5.45
C PRO A 12 14.75 7.74 6.91
N THR A 13 13.47 7.54 7.24
CA THR A 13 13.01 7.14 8.56
C THR A 13 13.05 5.62 8.79
N GLY A 14 13.55 4.83 7.84
CA GLY A 14 13.54 3.36 7.90
C GLY A 14 12.14 2.74 7.81
N HIS A 15 11.10 3.57 7.67
CA HIS A 15 9.73 3.11 7.62
C HIS A 15 9.43 2.53 6.23
N PRO A 16 8.81 1.34 6.16
CA PRO A 16 8.31 0.81 4.90
C PRO A 16 7.36 1.81 4.20
N PRO A 17 7.28 1.83 2.87
CA PRO A 17 6.38 2.72 2.14
C PRO A 17 4.92 2.50 2.55
N LYS A 18 4.10 3.56 2.54
CA LYS A 18 2.66 3.39 2.77
C LYS A 18 2.01 2.49 1.71
N TRP A 19 2.51 2.54 0.48
CA TRP A 19 1.96 1.84 -0.66
C TRP A 19 3.03 0.97 -1.30
N TYR A 20 2.64 -0.23 -1.69
CA TYR A 20 3.52 -1.16 -2.35
C TYR A 20 2.87 -1.80 -3.57
N GLU A 21 3.60 -1.87 -4.67
CA GLU A 21 3.13 -2.37 -5.96
C GLU A 21 3.93 -3.62 -6.32
N ILE A 22 3.22 -4.73 -6.53
CA ILE A 22 3.82 -6.01 -6.88
C ILE A 22 3.41 -6.35 -8.31
N PRO A 23 4.32 -6.31 -9.29
CA PRO A 23 4.05 -6.82 -10.62
C PRO A 23 3.98 -8.35 -10.57
N VAL A 24 2.81 -8.91 -10.86
CA VAL A 24 2.58 -10.35 -11.00
C VAL A 24 2.60 -10.67 -12.50
N PRO A 25 3.53 -11.53 -12.96
CA PRO A 25 3.58 -11.94 -14.36
C PRO A 25 2.26 -12.59 -14.78
N ALA A 26 1.77 -12.26 -15.98
CA ALA A 26 0.64 -12.99 -16.56
C ALA A 26 1.13 -14.38 -16.99
N PRO A 27 0.37 -15.46 -16.69
CA PRO A 27 0.77 -16.83 -17.04
C PRO A 27 0.94 -17.02 -18.56
N ASP A 28 0.20 -16.26 -19.37
CA ASP A 28 0.24 -16.32 -20.84
C ASP A 28 1.24 -15.33 -21.48
N GLY A 29 2.15 -14.73 -20.70
CA GLY A 29 3.16 -13.79 -21.22
C GLY A 29 2.64 -12.38 -21.57
N GLY A 30 1.40 -12.07 -21.20
CA GLY A 30 0.82 -10.73 -21.30
C GLY A 30 1.40 -9.71 -20.31
N PRO A 31 0.95 -8.44 -20.37
CA PRO A 31 1.40 -7.41 -19.44
C PRO A 31 1.16 -7.83 -17.98
N PRO A 32 2.11 -7.55 -17.06
CA PRO A 32 1.99 -7.97 -15.66
C PRO A 32 0.83 -7.24 -14.98
N THR A 33 0.12 -7.95 -14.11
CA THR A 33 -0.90 -7.35 -13.24
C THR A 33 -0.21 -6.76 -12.02
N VAL A 34 -0.39 -5.47 -11.77
CA VAL A 34 0.17 -4.82 -10.59
C VAL A 34 -0.81 -4.93 -9.43
N LEU A 35 -0.44 -5.67 -8.38
CA LEU A 35 -1.20 -5.72 -7.14
C LEU A 35 -0.78 -4.59 -6.22
N LEU A 36 -1.75 -3.81 -5.75
CA LEU A 36 -1.53 -2.72 -4.81
C LEU A 36 -1.76 -3.20 -3.37
N TYR A 37 -0.85 -2.85 -2.48
CA TYR A 37 -0.94 -3.11 -1.05
C TYR A 37 -0.82 -1.81 -0.25
N GLU A 38 -1.67 -1.66 0.75
CA GLU A 38 -1.68 -0.53 1.69
C GLU A 38 -1.12 -0.96 3.04
N ARG A 39 -0.22 -0.14 3.60
CA ARG A 39 0.25 -0.31 4.98
C ARG A 39 -0.83 0.15 5.95
N VAL A 40 -1.44 -0.81 6.65
CA VAL A 40 -2.50 -0.59 7.63
C VAL A 40 -2.05 -0.98 9.04
N PRO A 41 -2.66 -0.42 10.10
CA PRO A 41 -2.47 -0.88 11.47
C PRO A 41 -2.79 -2.38 11.57
N SER A 42 -1.89 -3.17 12.15
CA SER A 42 -2.19 -4.58 12.42
C SER A 42 -3.24 -4.76 13.51
N GLY A 43 -3.48 -3.72 14.30
CA GLY A 43 -4.47 -3.68 15.37
C GLY A 43 -4.11 -2.64 16.42
N TYR A 44 -5.01 -2.48 17.39
CA TYR A 44 -4.88 -1.51 18.48
C TYR A 44 -4.95 -2.21 19.85
N SER A 45 -4.31 -1.62 20.86
CA SER A 45 -4.42 -2.05 22.26
C SER A 45 -5.81 -1.72 22.81
N LYS A 46 -6.38 -2.61 23.63
CA LYS A 46 -7.78 -2.50 24.08
C LYS A 46 -8.03 -1.29 25.01
N ARG A 47 -7.07 -0.93 25.85
CA ARG A 47 -7.24 0.12 26.87
C ARG A 47 -6.80 1.51 26.41
N LEU A 48 -5.69 1.59 25.68
CA LEU A 48 -5.05 2.86 25.34
C LEU A 48 -5.18 3.22 23.86
N GLY A 49 -5.74 2.33 23.02
CA GLY A 49 -5.84 2.57 21.58
C GLY A 49 -4.48 2.64 20.88
N LEU A 50 -3.37 2.27 21.54
CA LEU A 50 -2.04 2.27 20.95
C LEU A 50 -1.94 1.28 19.80
N GLN A 51 -1.37 1.73 18.67
CA GLN A 51 -1.14 0.88 17.51
C GLN A 51 -0.08 -0.19 17.81
N LYS A 52 -0.39 -1.45 17.51
CA LYS A 52 0.48 -2.60 17.83
C LYS A 52 1.55 -2.91 16.78
N GLY A 53 1.43 -2.35 15.60
CA GLY A 53 2.31 -2.62 14.48
C GLY A 53 1.65 -2.33 13.14
N TRP A 54 2.29 -2.76 12.07
CA TRP A 54 1.86 -2.54 10.70
C TRP A 54 1.74 -3.87 9.96
N LYS A 55 0.77 -3.97 9.06
CA LYS A 55 0.67 -5.02 8.05
C LYS A 55 0.36 -4.39 6.71
N TYR A 56 0.52 -5.16 5.64
CA TYR A 56 0.10 -4.76 4.30
C TYR A 56 -1.18 -5.50 3.92
N ASP A 57 -2.25 -4.77 3.66
CA ASP A 57 -3.50 -5.34 3.16
C ASP A 57 -3.62 -5.11 1.65
N PHE A 58 -4.09 -6.14 0.95
CA PHE A 58 -4.33 -6.09 -0.48
C PHE A 58 -5.48 -5.12 -0.78
N ARG A 59 -5.27 -4.24 -1.76
CA ARG A 59 -6.25 -3.29 -2.25
C ARG A 59 -6.85 -3.79 -3.57
N PRO A 60 -8.07 -4.39 -3.54
CA PRO A 60 -8.67 -4.98 -4.73
C PRO A 60 -9.03 -3.94 -5.80
N ASP A 61 -9.26 -2.68 -5.40
CA ASP A 61 -9.52 -1.58 -6.34
C ASP A 61 -8.28 -1.11 -7.12
N GLY A 62 -7.07 -1.55 -6.71
CA GLY A 62 -5.82 -1.22 -7.39
C GLY A 62 -5.48 0.27 -7.45
N THR A 63 -6.22 1.14 -6.75
CA THR A 63 -6.15 2.58 -6.92
C THR A 63 -5.56 3.26 -5.69
N LYS A 64 -4.50 4.05 -5.86
CA LYS A 64 -3.97 4.90 -4.79
C LYS A 64 -4.93 6.08 -4.56
N PRO A 65 -5.32 6.37 -3.30
CA PRO A 65 -6.14 7.54 -3.02
C PRO A 65 -5.38 8.80 -3.40
N ARG A 66 -6.10 9.74 -4.02
CA ARG A 66 -5.53 11.05 -4.37
C ARG A 66 -5.17 11.81 -3.09
N PRO A 67 -3.97 12.42 -3.01
CA PRO A 67 -3.62 13.30 -1.91
C PRO A 67 -4.67 14.41 -1.77
N ARG A 68 -5.26 14.54 -0.59
CA ARG A 68 -6.24 15.60 -0.31
C ARG A 68 -5.52 16.78 0.32
N TRP A 69 -4.90 17.61 -0.51
CA TRP A 69 -4.26 18.83 -0.04
C TRP A 69 -5.27 19.94 0.19
N PRO A 70 -5.08 20.81 1.20
CA PRO A 70 -6.01 21.89 1.48
C PRO A 70 -6.08 22.95 0.36
N TRP A 71 -5.09 22.97 -0.55
CA TRP A 71 -5.08 23.81 -1.76
C TRP A 71 -5.44 23.05 -3.04
N THR A 72 -5.86 21.78 -2.95
CA THR A 72 -6.44 21.07 -4.09
C THR A 72 -7.79 21.69 -4.39
N LYS A 73 -7.91 22.40 -5.53
CA LYS A 73 -9.21 22.93 -5.98
C LYS A 73 -10.18 21.77 -6.16
N ALA A 74 -11.33 21.85 -5.50
CA ALA A 74 -12.43 20.91 -5.74
C ALA A 74 -12.90 21.08 -7.20
N PRO A 75 -13.22 19.98 -7.91
CA PRO A 75 -13.81 20.09 -9.25
C PRO A 75 -15.11 20.89 -9.15
N ARG A 76 -15.27 21.88 -10.01
CA ARG A 76 -16.49 22.70 -10.08
C ARG A 76 -17.64 21.78 -10.51
N ALA A 77 -18.71 21.77 -9.72
CA ALA A 77 -19.95 21.06 -10.01
C ALA A 77 -20.65 21.64 -11.25
#